data_AF-A0A3D6CLE0-F1
#
_entry.id   AF-A0A3D6CLE0-F1
#
_cell.length_a   1.000
_cell.length_b   1.000
_cell.length_c   1.000
_cell.angle_alpha   90.00
_cell.angle_beta   90.00
_cell.angle_gamma   90.00
#
_symmetry.space_group_name_H-M   'P 1'
#
loop_
_entity.id
_entity.type
_entity.pdbx_description
1 polymer ?
#
loop_
_entity_poly.entity_id
_entity_poly.type
_entity_poly.pdbx_seq_one_letter_code
_entity_poly.pdbx_strand_id
1 'polypeptide(L)' 'MSKKQKTIQNEISLSGVGLHTGNAVKMTLKPAPINHGFAFCRLDLEGAPIIEARAEYVV' A
#
# COMPACT_ATOMS: atom_id res chain seq x y z
N MET A 1 -22.48 15.38 11.70
CA MET A 1 -22.19 13.92 11.75
C MET A 1 -20.70 13.69 11.58
N SER A 2 -20.09 12.80 12.35
CA SER A 2 -18.67 12.45 12.20
C SER A 2 -18.44 11.62 10.93
N LYS A 3 -17.40 11.94 10.13
CA LYS A 3 -17.02 11.14 8.96
C LYS A 3 -16.43 9.80 9.43
N LYS A 4 -17.04 8.69 8.99
CA LYS A 4 -16.48 7.35 9.20
C LYS A 4 -15.25 7.16 8.31
N GLN A 5 -14.23 6.48 8.84
CA GLN A 5 -13.11 6.01 8.02
C GLN A 5 -13.60 5.02 6.96
N LYS A 6 -12.84 4.91 5.88
CA LYS A 6 -13.15 4.04 4.74
C LYS A 6 -11.94 3.16 4.43
N THR A 7 -12.23 1.95 4.02
CA THR A 7 -11.28 1.03 3.39
C THR A 7 -11.98 0.40 2.18
N ILE A 8 -11.23 -0.30 1.34
CA ILE A 8 -11.82 -1.02 0.20
C ILE A 8 -12.57 -2.27 0.71
N GLN A 9 -13.62 -2.67 0.00
CA GLN A 9 -14.42 -3.84 0.40
C GLN A 9 -13.71 -5.16 0.10
N ASN A 10 -13.08 -5.25 -1.07
CA ASN A 10 -12.38 -6.44 -1.54
C ASN A 10 -10.98 -6.06 -1.99
N GLU A 11 -10.06 -7.03 -1.98
CA GLU A 11 -8.74 -6.82 -2.57
C GLU A 11 -8.82 -6.62 -4.09
N ILE A 12 -7.91 -5.81 -4.61
CA ILE A 12 -7.75 -5.60 -6.05
C ILE A 12 -6.27 -5.64 -6.42
N SER A 13 -5.96 -6.31 -7.52
CA SER A 13 -4.59 -6.41 -8.05
C SER A 13 -4.47 -5.70 -9.38
N LEU A 14 -3.33 -5.03 -9.56
CA LEU A 14 -2.95 -4.30 -10.77
C LEU A 14 -1.53 -4.75 -11.16
N SER A 15 -1.26 -4.82 -12.45
CA SER A 15 0.08 -5.11 -12.97
C SER A 15 0.50 -3.97 -13.90
N GLY A 16 1.78 -3.63 -13.90
CA GLY A 16 2.31 -2.55 -14.73
C GLY A 16 3.83 -2.47 -14.67
N VAL A 17 4.36 -1.35 -15.14
CA VAL A 17 5.80 -1.07 -15.16
C VAL A 17 6.08 0.19 -14.35
N GLY A 18 7.11 0.15 -13.50
CA GLY A 18 7.55 1.31 -12.72
C GLY A 18 8.15 2.38 -13.64
N LEU A 19 7.62 3.61 -13.57
CA LEU A 19 8.00 4.68 -14.51
C LEU A 19 9.51 4.98 -14.54
N HIS A 20 10.15 5.05 -13.37
CA HIS A 20 11.57 5.42 -13.26
C HIS A 20 12.52 4.23 -13.35
N THR A 21 12.09 3.04 -12.92
CA THR A 21 12.96 1.85 -12.87
C THR A 21 12.80 0.94 -14.08
N GLY A 22 11.67 1.00 -14.80
CA GLY A 22 11.34 0.07 -15.88
C GLY A 22 10.97 -1.34 -15.40
N ASN A 23 10.91 -1.59 -14.09
CA ASN A 23 10.65 -2.92 -13.56
C ASN A 23 9.16 -3.28 -13.69
N ALA A 24 8.88 -4.53 -14.07
CA ALA A 24 7.55 -5.09 -13.99
C ALA A 24 7.14 -5.26 -12.52
N VAL A 25 5.95 -4.78 -12.16
CA VAL A 25 5.44 -4.80 -10.78
C VAL A 25 4.00 -5.30 -10.78
N LYS A 26 3.65 -6.08 -9.76
CA LYS A 26 2.28 -6.39 -9.37
C LYS A 26 1.99 -5.72 -8.03
N MET A 27 0.94 -4.89 -7.98
CA MET A 27 0.48 -4.23 -6.76
C MET A 27 -0.88 -4.80 -6.36
N THR A 28 -1.05 -5.12 -5.07
CA THR A 28 -2.33 -5.56 -4.52
C THR A 28 -2.76 -4.61 -3.41
N LEU A 29 -3.90 -3.95 -3.58
CA LEU A 29 -4.55 -3.15 -2.55
C LEU A 29 -5.42 -4.07 -1.70
N LYS A 30 -5.32 -3.97 -0.37
CA LYS A 30 -6.06 -4.81 0.59
C LYS A 30 -6.90 -3.96 1.54
N PRO A 31 -8.04 -4.50 2.04
CA PRO A 31 -8.76 -3.88 3.16
C PRO A 31 -7.85 -3.75 4.38
N ALA A 32 -8.10 -2.71 5.19
CA ALA A 32 -7.32 -2.40 6.37
C ALA A 32 -8.22 -2.06 7.56
N PRO A 33 -7.80 -2.35 8.80
CA PRO A 33 -8.59 -2.04 9.99
C PRO A 33 -8.68 -0.53 10.27
N ILE A 34 -9.57 -0.16 11.20
CA ILE A 34 -9.70 1.22 11.67
C ILE A 34 -8.35 1.75 12.20
N ASN A 35 -8.07 3.03 11.94
CA ASN A 35 -6.85 3.73 12.35
C ASN A 35 -5.55 3.20 11.74
N HIS A 36 -5.61 2.34 10.72
CA HIS A 36 -4.42 1.81 10.05
C HIS A 36 -3.68 2.86 9.20
N GLY A 37 -4.41 3.86 8.68
CA GLY A 37 -3.86 4.78 7.67
C GLY A 37 -3.61 4.07 6.34
N PHE A 38 -2.57 4.51 5.62
CA PHE A 38 -2.07 3.84 4.41
C PHE A 38 -0.67 3.31 4.69
N ALA A 39 -0.35 2.12 4.18
CA ALA A 39 0.97 1.54 4.29
C ALA A 39 1.31 0.74 3.02
N PHE A 40 2.59 0.74 2.66
CA PHE A 40 3.15 -0.05 1.57
C PHE A 40 3.87 -1.27 2.14
N CYS A 41 3.76 -2.41 1.48
CA CYS A 41 4.45 -3.64 1.88
C CYS A 41 5.28 -4.16 0.70
N ARG A 42 6.58 -4.39 0.92
CA ARG A 42 7.49 -4.96 -0.07
C ARG A 42 7.57 -6.47 0.09
N LEU A 43 6.63 -7.18 -0.51
CA LEU A 43 6.52 -8.64 -0.44
C LEU A 43 7.69 -9.39 -1.09
N ASP A 44 8.45 -8.72 -1.94
CA ASP A 44 9.62 -9.27 -2.63
C ASP A 44 10.88 -9.28 -1.76
N LEU A 45 10.84 -8.67 -0.57
CA LEU A 45 11.94 -8.66 0.39
C LEU A 45 11.67 -9.63 1.55
N GLU A 46 12.74 -10.19 2.10
CA GLU A 46 12.67 -11.02 3.31
C GLU A 46 11.99 -10.25 4.46
N GLY A 47 11.08 -10.93 5.17
CA GLY A 47 10.31 -10.32 6.25
C GLY A 47 9.16 -9.40 5.80
N ALA A 48 8.98 -9.20 4.48
CA ALA A 48 7.88 -8.41 3.90
C ALA A 48 7.68 -7.05 4.60
N PRO A 49 8.71 -6.18 4.64
CA PRO A 49 8.69 -4.96 5.43
C PRO A 49 7.53 -4.05 5.03
N ILE A 50 6.94 -3.42 6.05
CA ILE A 50 5.82 -2.49 5.92
C ILE A 50 6.32 -1.08 6.22
N ILE A 51 5.97 -0.13 5.35
CA ILE A 51 6.32 1.29 5.48
C ILE A 51 5.00 2.07 5.51
N GLU A 52 4.71 2.74 6.62
CA GLU A 52 3.54 3.61 6.73
C GLU A 52 3.72 4.82 5.80
N ALA A 53 2.66 5.24 5.12
CA ALA A 53 2.66 6.42 4.27
C ALA A 53 2.58 7.69 5.12
N ARG A 54 3.69 8.00 5.80
CA ARG A 54 3.84 9.16 6.67
C ARG A 54 4.96 10.07 6.20
N ALA A 55 4.82 11.36 6.49
CA ALA A 55 5.75 12.39 6.03
C ALA A 55 7.17 12.20 6.59
N GLU A 56 7.29 11.63 7.80
CA GLU A 56 8.57 11.36 8.46
C GLU A 56 9.44 10.33 7.70
N TYR A 57 8.87 9.57 6.76
CA TYR A 57 9.57 8.57 5.96
C TYR A 57 9.84 8.99 4.51
N VAL A 58 9.61 10.25 4.16
CA VAL A 58 9.90 10.80 2.82
C VAL A 58 11.37 11.20 2.71
N VAL A 59 12.03 10.75 1.63
CA VAL A 59 13.43 11.06 1.28
C VAL A 59 13.57 11.51 -0.17
#